data_AF-A0A0M3BET0-F1
#
_entry.id   AF-A0A0M3BET0-F1
#
_cell.length_a   1.000
_cell.length_b   1.000
_cell.length_c   1.000
_cell.angle_alpha   90.00
_cell.angle_beta   90.00
_cell.angle_gamma   90.00
#
_symmetry.space_group_name_H-M   'P 1'
#
loop_
_entity.id
_entity.type
_entity.pdbx_description
1 polymer ?
#
loop_
_entity_poly.entity_id
_entity_poly.type
_entity_poly.pdbx_seq_one_letter_code
_entity_poly.pdbx_strand_id
1 'polypeptide(L)'
;MHTIRNRSNGPFDLISTGGPLRLPASGEVSGEFGAEYLMLLKASPVVEVIEGASLVSEIERLRAEYADLTGKKPHHLWKVERLQSEIDKALEA
;
A
#
# COMPACT_ATOMS: atom_id res chain seq x y z
N MET A 1 -0.99 -8.56 -1.29
CA MET A 1 -0.87 -8.88 0.15
C MET A 1 -0.80 -7.60 0.96
N HIS A 2 -1.58 -7.49 2.03
CA HIS A 2 -1.58 -6.32 2.92
C HIS A 2 -1.20 -6.78 4.33
N THR A 3 -0.49 -5.93 5.05
CA THR A 3 -0.14 -6.16 6.45
C THR A 3 -1.02 -5.25 7.30
N ILE A 4 -1.63 -5.81 8.34
CA ILE A 4 -2.50 -5.07 9.26
C ILE A 4 -1.86 -5.14 10.64
N ARG A 5 -1.64 -3.99 11.23
CA ARG A 5 -1.11 -3.83 12.59
C ARG A 5 -2.24 -3.45 13.55
N ASN A 6 -2.26 -4.09 14.70
CA ASN A 6 -3.13 -3.73 15.81
C ASN A 6 -2.51 -2.61 16.63
N ARG A 7 -3.24 -1.53 16.86
CA ARG A 7 -2.82 -0.43 17.77
C ARG A 7 -3.44 -0.53 19.15
N SER A 8 -4.27 -1.56 19.39
CA SER A 8 -4.93 -1.80 20.67
C SER A 8 -4.40 -3.04 21.38
N ASN A 9 -4.67 -3.08 22.68
CA ASN A 9 -4.39 -4.22 23.53
C ASN A 9 -5.43 -5.35 23.43
N GLY A 10 -6.43 -5.24 22.53
CA GLY A 10 -7.43 -6.28 22.31
C GLY A 10 -7.16 -7.07 21.02
N PRO A 11 -7.32 -8.40 20.99
CA PRO A 11 -7.24 -9.16 19.75
C PRO A 11 -8.46 -8.91 18.85
N PHE A 12 -8.28 -8.99 17.53
CA PHE A 12 -9.37 -8.89 16.55
C PHE A 12 -9.39 -10.10 15.61
N ASP A 13 -10.57 -10.47 15.18
CA ASP A 13 -10.74 -11.44 14.10
C ASP A 13 -10.99 -10.67 12.80
N LEU A 14 -10.13 -10.91 11.81
CA LEU A 14 -10.18 -10.29 10.50
C LEU A 14 -10.72 -11.27 9.46
N ILE A 15 -11.48 -10.73 8.51
CA ILE A 15 -12.03 -11.51 7.40
C ILE A 15 -11.08 -11.38 6.20
N SER A 16 -10.31 -12.44 5.93
CA SER A 16 -9.45 -12.52 4.75
C SER A 16 -10.10 -13.38 3.68
N THR A 17 -9.65 -13.23 2.43
CA THR A 17 -10.14 -14.03 1.28
C THR A 17 -9.84 -15.52 1.45
N GLY A 18 -8.77 -15.86 2.21
CA GLY A 18 -8.37 -17.23 2.53
C GLY A 18 -8.99 -17.80 3.81
N GLY A 19 -9.88 -17.05 4.48
CA GLY A 19 -10.50 -17.44 5.75
C GLY A 19 -10.26 -16.44 6.89
N PRO A 20 -10.76 -16.73 8.11
CA PRO A 20 -10.59 -15.84 9.25
C PRO A 20 -9.12 -15.81 9.71
N LEU A 21 -8.57 -14.61 9.85
CA LEU A 21 -7.22 -14.36 10.37
C LEU A 21 -7.34 -13.67 11.73
N ARG A 22 -6.64 -14.20 12.74
CA ARG A 22 -6.62 -13.57 14.05
C ARG A 22 -5.47 -12.57 14.14
N LEU A 23 -5.82 -11.32 14.41
CA LEU A 23 -4.89 -10.23 14.68
C LEU A 23 -4.62 -10.18 16.20
N PRO A 24 -3.41 -10.53 16.66
CA PRO A 24 -3.06 -10.45 18.07
C PRO A 24 -3.05 -9.01 18.61
N ALA A 25 -3.17 -8.87 19.93
CA ALA A 25 -3.06 -7.59 20.63
C ALA A 25 -1.68 -6.97 20.37
N SER A 26 -1.63 -5.69 20.00
CA SER A 26 -0.39 -4.97 19.66
C SER A 26 0.54 -5.71 18.68
N GLY A 27 -0.01 -6.58 17.83
CA GLY A 27 0.75 -7.37 16.85
C GLY A 27 0.35 -7.10 15.41
N GLU A 28 0.88 -7.91 14.49
CA GLU A 28 0.70 -7.73 13.04
C GLU A 28 0.26 -9.03 12.39
N VAL A 29 -0.55 -8.91 11.34
CA VAL A 29 -0.94 -10.05 10.50
C VAL A 29 -0.89 -9.67 9.03
N SER A 30 -0.40 -10.57 8.19
CA SER A 30 -0.33 -10.37 6.74
C SER A 30 -1.28 -11.34 6.05
N GLY A 31 -2.01 -10.84 5.06
CA GLY A 31 -3.01 -11.63 4.35
C GLY A 31 -3.52 -10.95 3.08
N GLU A 32 -4.41 -11.66 2.39
CA GLU A 32 -5.18 -11.09 1.28
C GLU A 32 -6.56 -10.69 1.80
N PHE A 33 -6.89 -9.41 1.59
CA PHE A 33 -8.13 -8.82 2.07
C PHE A 33 -8.83 -8.15 0.88
N GLY A 34 -10.16 -8.19 0.88
CA GLY A 34 -10.95 -7.50 -0.13
C GLY A 34 -10.78 -5.98 -0.06
N ALA A 35 -10.88 -5.30 -1.20
CA ALA A 35 -10.68 -3.85 -1.30
C ALA A 35 -11.64 -3.06 -0.40
N GLU A 36 -12.92 -3.42 -0.36
CA GLU A 36 -13.93 -2.77 0.49
C GLU A 36 -13.62 -2.96 1.98
N TYR A 37 -13.16 -4.15 2.37
CA TYR A 37 -12.80 -4.46 3.75
C TYR A 37 -11.55 -3.68 4.19
N LEU A 38 -10.58 -3.49 3.31
CA LEU A 38 -9.41 -2.65 3.58
C LEU A 38 -9.79 -1.18 3.77
N MET A 39 -10.75 -0.66 3.00
CA MET A 39 -11.26 0.70 3.21
C MET A 39 -11.90 0.86 4.59
N LEU A 40 -12.67 -0.13 5.04
CA LEU A 40 -13.24 -0.14 6.38
C LEU A 40 -12.16 -0.15 7.47
N LEU A 41 -11.13 -0.99 7.30
CA LEU A 41 -10.01 -1.07 8.24
C LEU A 41 -9.20 0.23 8.27
N LYS A 42 -8.97 0.88 7.14
CA LYS A 42 -8.30 2.20 7.07
C LYS A 42 -9.07 3.31 7.78
N ALA A 43 -10.40 3.22 7.81
CA ALA A 43 -11.25 4.17 8.52
C ALA A 43 -11.25 3.95 10.04
N SER A 44 -10.78 2.79 10.52
CA SER A 44 -10.75 2.47 11.94
C SER A 44 -9.53 3.07 12.63
N PRO A 45 -9.67 3.71 13.81
CA PRO A 45 -8.54 4.26 14.55
C PRO A 45 -7.70 3.18 15.27
N VAL A 46 -8.17 1.94 15.29
CA VAL A 46 -7.67 0.87 16.14
C VAL A 46 -6.71 -0.07 15.41
N VAL A 47 -6.76 -0.08 14.08
CA VAL A 47 -5.93 -0.91 13.21
C VAL A 47 -5.27 -0.04 12.17
N GLU A 48 -4.04 -0.37 11.80
CA GLU A 48 -3.26 0.32 10.79
C GLU A 48 -3.02 -0.64 9.63
N VAL A 49 -3.50 -0.27 8.44
CA VAL A 49 -3.22 -1.04 7.22
C VAL A 49 -1.87 -0.56 6.68
N ILE A 50 -0.84 -1.38 6.91
CA ILE A 50 0.51 -1.18 6.37
C ILE A 50 0.52 -1.76 4.96
N GLU A 51 0.45 -0.86 3.99
CA GLU A 51 0.53 -1.23 2.58
C GLU A 51 1.99 -1.44 2.14
N GLY A 52 2.64 -2.49 2.66
CA GLY A 52 4.00 -2.84 2.26
C GLY A 52 4.13 -3.23 0.78
N ALA A 53 3.05 -3.72 0.16
CA ALA A 53 3.04 -4.10 -1.26
C ALA A 53 2.52 -2.98 -2.18
N SER A 54 1.60 -2.13 -1.71
CA SER A 54 1.00 -1.06 -2.54
C SER A 54 2.04 -0.03 -2.96
N LEU A 55 2.90 0.42 -2.04
CA LEU A 55 3.94 1.41 -2.35
C LEU A 55 4.99 0.88 -3.33
N VAL A 56 5.36 -0.39 -3.26
CA VAL A 56 6.30 -0.99 -4.23
C VAL A 56 5.63 -1.09 -5.59
N SER A 57 4.38 -1.57 -5.65
CA SER A 57 3.62 -1.63 -6.91
C SER A 57 3.34 -0.24 -7.49
N GLU A 58 3.15 0.77 -6.65
CA GLU A 58 2.92 2.15 -7.08
C GLU A 58 4.20 2.79 -7.60
N ILE A 59 5.33 2.60 -6.91
CA ILE A 59 6.65 3.01 -7.41
C ILE A 59 6.95 2.34 -8.75
N GLU A 60 6.63 1.05 -8.91
CA GLU A 60 6.82 0.33 -10.17
C GLU A 60 5.92 0.87 -11.29
N ARG A 61 4.65 1.16 -11.00
CA ARG A 61 3.73 1.80 -11.96
C ARG A 61 4.23 3.17 -12.41
N LEU A 62 4.56 4.04 -11.46
CA LEU A 62 5.09 5.37 -11.76
C LEU A 62 6.43 5.30 -12.51
N ARG A 63 7.26 4.29 -12.24
CA ARG A 63 8.48 4.10 -13.01
C ARG A 63 8.21 3.71 -14.45
N ALA A 64 7.21 2.87 -14.69
CA ALA A 64 6.80 2.49 -16.04
C ALA A 64 6.22 3.70 -16.79
N GLU A 65 5.30 4.43 -16.17
CA GLU A 65 4.66 5.61 -16.76
C GLU A 65 5.67 6.72 -17.09
N TYR A 66 6.61 7.01 -16.18
CA TYR A 66 7.70 7.95 -16.46
C TYR A 66 8.58 7.50 -17.64
N ALA A 67 8.90 6.20 -17.70
CA ALA A 67 9.71 5.65 -18.78
C ALA A 67 8.99 5.70 -20.13
N ASP A 68 7.67 5.49 -20.15
CA ASP A 68 6.84 5.58 -21.36
C ASP A 68 6.72 7.04 -21.85
N LEU A 69 6.52 7.99 -20.93
CA LEU A 69 6.40 9.42 -21.26
C LEU A 69 7.72 10.04 -21.72
N THR A 70 8.82 9.72 -21.04
CA THR A 70 10.10 10.41 -21.27
C THR A 70 11.09 9.61 -22.11
N GLY A 71 10.84 8.31 -22.32
CA GLY A 71 11.78 7.37 -22.93
C GLY A 71 13.05 7.13 -22.09
N LYS A 72 13.11 7.66 -20.86
CA LYS A 72 14.29 7.61 -19.98
C LYS A 72 14.01 6.73 -18.77
N LYS A 73 15.05 6.02 -18.31
CA LYS A 73 14.95 5.24 -17.08
C LYS A 73 14.90 6.16 -15.85
N PRO A 74 13.86 6.06 -15.01
CA PRO A 74 13.80 6.82 -13.76
C PRO A 74 14.88 6.35 -12.78
N HIS A 75 15.33 7.25 -11.92
CA HIS A 75 16.37 6.90 -10.95
C HIS A 75 15.80 5.98 -9.87
N HIS A 76 16.50 4.87 -9.59
CA HIS A 76 16.05 3.84 -8.64
C HIS A 76 15.90 4.32 -7.18
N LEU A 77 16.54 5.43 -6.81
CA LEU A 77 16.39 6.07 -5.50
C LEU A 77 15.22 7.06 -5.41
N TRP A 78 14.48 7.31 -6.49
CA TRP A 78 13.33 8.19 -6.42
C TRP A 78 12.18 7.52 -5.68
N LYS A 79 11.65 8.25 -4.70
CA LYS A 79 10.40 7.92 -3.99
C LYS A 79 9.19 8.34 -4.83
N VAL A 80 8.01 7.81 -4.47
CA VAL A 80 6.71 8.08 -5.12
C VAL A 80 6.52 9.58 -5.45
N GLU A 81 6.70 10.45 -4.47
CA GLU A 81 6.51 11.90 -4.59
C GLU A 81 7.36 12.52 -5.71
N ARG A 82 8.63 12.09 -5.82
CA ARG A 82 9.56 12.62 -6.82
C ARG A 82 9.24 12.07 -8.21
N LEU A 83 8.89 10.79 -8.29
CA LEU A 83 8.46 10.15 -9.53
C LEU A 83 7.20 10.81 -10.08
N GLN A 84 6.19 11.02 -9.24
CA GLN A 84 4.95 11.70 -9.61
C GLN A 84 5.23 13.11 -10.14
N SER A 85 6.03 13.90 -9.41
CA SER A 85 6.36 15.27 -9.83
C SER A 85 7.10 15.33 -11.18
N GLU A 86 7.91 14.33 -11.51
CA GLU A 86 8.61 14.26 -12.80
C GLU A 86 7.70 13.76 -13.93
N ILE A 87 6.72 12.90 -13.63
CA ILE A 87 5.64 12.54 -14.57
C ILE A 87 4.77 13.76 -14.89
N ASP A 88 4.31 14.48 -13.86
CA ASP A 88 3.44 15.64 -14.03
C ASP A 88 4.12 16.71 -14.91
N LYS A 89 5.42 16.97 -14.70
CA LYS A 89 6.20 17.86 -15.57
C LYS A 89 6.32 17.36 -17.01
N ALA A 90 6.41 16.06 -17.22
CA ALA A 90 6.49 15.49 -18.57
C ALA A 90 5.15 15.52 -19.30
N LEU A 91 4.03 15.52 -18.57
CA LEU A 91 2.68 15.68 -19.12
C LEU A 91 2.33 17.14 -19.47
N GLU A 92 2.87 18.11 -18.72
CA GLU A 92 2.67 19.54 -18.98
C GLU A 92 3.62 20.13 -20.05
N ALA A 93 4.60 19.36 -20.53
CA ALA A 93 5.61 19.79 -21.51
C ALA A 93 5.26 19.39 -22.95
#